data_AF-A0A8J7JRM3-F1
#
_entry.id   AF-A0A8J7JRM3-F1
#
_cell.length_a   1.000
_cell.length_b   1.000
_cell.length_c   1.000
_cell.angle_alpha   90.00
_cell.angle_beta   90.00
_cell.angle_gamma   90.00
#
_symmetry.space_group_name_H-M   'P 1'
#
loop_
_entity.id
_entity.type
_entity.pdbx_description
1 polymer ?
#
loop_
_entity_poly.entity_id
_entity_poly.type
_entity_poly.pdbx_seq_one_letter_code
_entity_poly.pdbx_strand_id
1 'polypeptide(L)'
;MESESEHKHNHNVTETSIVELLEEIQTTPREYWSNLLQIMRLFRESVTKNSQLPDISKEENHRLIQQHIALSELTQEWIQEGDEIEQTETWEYLKQKLDENR
;
A
#
# COMPACT_ATOMS: atom_id res chain seq x y z
N MET A 1 -7.50 18.72 47.74
CA MET A 1 -8.06 19.42 46.57
C MET A 1 -6.88 19.94 45.79
N GLU A 2 -6.57 19.50 44.58
CA GLU A 2 -7.02 18.40 43.74
C GLU A 2 -5.86 18.25 42.74
N SER A 3 -5.37 17.03 42.56
CA SER A 3 -4.24 16.74 41.67
C SER A 3 -4.76 16.67 40.24
N GLU A 4 -4.58 17.72 39.45
CA GLU A 4 -4.83 17.65 38.01
C GLU A 4 -3.56 17.18 37.28
N SER A 5 -3.45 15.86 37.17
CA SER A 5 -2.58 15.21 36.20
C SER A 5 -3.31 15.15 34.85
N GLU A 6 -3.09 16.14 33.98
CA GLU A 6 -3.54 16.03 32.60
C GLU A 6 -2.67 15.00 31.86
N HIS A 7 -3.33 13.92 31.46
CA HIS A 7 -2.76 12.81 30.72
C HIS A 7 -2.21 13.28 29.37
N LYS A 8 -0.88 13.28 29.24
CA LYS A 8 -0.22 13.17 27.94
C LYS A 8 -0.67 11.85 27.30
N HIS A 9 -1.62 11.93 26.39
CA HIS A 9 -1.92 10.83 25.47
C HIS A 9 -0.73 10.72 24.51
N ASN A 10 0.29 9.98 24.93
CA ASN A 10 1.35 9.52 24.06
C ASN A 10 0.71 8.54 23.06
N HIS A 11 0.15 9.06 21.98
CA HIS A 11 -0.22 8.24 20.85
C HIS A 11 1.09 7.82 20.17
N ASN A 12 1.68 6.75 20.69
CA ASN A 12 2.74 6.04 20.01
C ASN A 12 2.07 5.37 18.81
N VAL A 13 1.97 6.10 17.71
CA VAL A 13 1.49 5.56 16.43
C VAL A 13 2.58 4.60 16.00
N THR A 14 2.39 3.32 16.29
CA THR A 14 3.15 2.27 15.62
C THR A 14 2.84 2.43 14.13
N GLU A 15 3.80 2.91 13.35
CA GLU A 15 3.65 3.01 11.90
C GLU A 15 3.46 1.60 11.36
N THR A 16 2.21 1.26 11.00
CA THR A 16 1.91 0.00 10.32
C THR A 16 2.60 0.01 8.96
N SER A 17 3.42 -1.01 8.69
CA SER A 17 4.10 -1.13 7.42
C SER A 17 3.10 -1.47 6.32
N ILE A 18 3.33 -0.95 5.10
CA ILE A 18 2.52 -1.34 3.92
C ILE A 18 2.59 -2.85 3.66
N VAL A 19 3.71 -3.49 4.02
CA VAL A 19 3.89 -4.95 3.88
C VAL A 19 2.92 -5.68 4.79
N GLU A 20 2.84 -5.29 6.07
CA GLU A 20 1.94 -5.90 7.06
C GLU A 20 0.47 -5.73 6.65
N LEU A 21 0.11 -4.56 6.10
CA LEU A 21 -1.24 -4.31 5.59
C LEU A 21 -1.59 -5.22 4.39
N LEU A 22 -0.65 -5.39 3.45
CA LEU A 22 -0.87 -6.24 2.28
C LEU A 22 -0.96 -7.72 2.67
N GLU A 23 -0.13 -8.19 3.60
CA GLU A 23 -0.18 -9.56 4.12
C GLU A 23 -1.54 -9.89 4.77
N GLU A 24 -2.09 -8.98 5.57
CA GLU A 24 -3.40 -9.16 6.20
C GLU A 24 -4.53 -9.21 5.15
N ILE A 25 -4.47 -8.36 4.12
CA ILE A 25 -5.44 -8.36 3.02
C ILE A 25 -5.34 -9.68 2.22
N GLN A 26 -4.13 -10.17 1.95
CA GLN A 26 -3.90 -11.40 1.18
C GLN A 26 -4.31 -12.66 1.94
N THR A 27 -4.14 -12.68 3.26
CA THR A 27 -4.55 -13.81 4.12
C THR A 27 -6.05 -13.84 4.39
N THR A 28 -6.76 -12.74 4.12
CA THR A 28 -8.23 -12.71 4.21
C THR A 28 -8.85 -13.66 3.16
N PRO A 29 -9.75 -14.59 3.55
CA PRO A 29 -10.39 -15.47 2.58
C PRO A 29 -11.21 -14.70 1.54
N ARG A 30 -11.11 -15.14 0.27
CA ARG A 30 -11.67 -14.43 -0.89
C ARG A 30 -13.16 -14.15 -0.79
N GLU A 31 -13.91 -15.02 -0.12
CA GLU A 31 -15.36 -14.85 0.11
C GLU A 31 -15.71 -13.61 0.96
N TYR A 32 -14.75 -13.12 1.76
CA TYR A 32 -14.92 -11.94 2.60
C TYR A 32 -14.35 -10.65 2.00
N TRP A 33 -13.71 -10.70 0.83
CA TRP A 33 -13.07 -9.52 0.21
C TRP A 33 -14.04 -8.39 -0.08
N SER A 34 -15.29 -8.70 -0.46
CA SER A 34 -16.33 -7.69 -0.68
C SER A 34 -16.63 -6.91 0.61
N ASN A 35 -16.71 -7.61 1.74
CA ASN A 35 -16.96 -7.02 3.05
C ASN A 35 -15.76 -6.20 3.50
N LEU A 36 -14.54 -6.72 3.32
CA LEU A 36 -13.30 -6.02 3.63
C LEU A 36 -13.21 -4.70 2.85
N LEU A 37 -13.48 -4.74 1.54
CA LEU A 37 -13.50 -3.55 0.68
C LEU A 37 -14.51 -2.51 1.17
N GLN A 38 -15.68 -2.95 1.63
CA GLN A 38 -16.69 -2.05 2.17
C GLN A 38 -16.24 -1.40 3.49
N ILE A 39 -15.61 -2.16 4.38
CA ILE A 39 -15.03 -1.64 5.63
C ILE A 39 -13.94 -0.60 5.31
N MET A 40 -13.02 -0.90 4.39
CA MET A 40 -11.97 0.04 3.99
C MET A 40 -12.52 1.33 3.39
N ARG A 41 -13.60 1.26 2.59
CA ARG A 41 -14.28 2.44 2.03
C ARG A 41 -14.91 3.30 3.12
N LEU A 42 -15.64 2.69 4.05
CA LEU A 42 -16.25 3.39 5.18
C LEU A 42 -15.20 4.02 6.08
N PHE A 43 -14.11 3.29 6.35
CA PHE A 43 -12.98 3.81 7.09
C PHE A 43 -12.37 5.02 6.37
N ARG A 44 -12.09 4.90 5.06
CA ARG A 44 -11.59 6.02 4.24
C ARG A 44 -12.50 7.23 4.34
N GLU A 45 -13.81 7.07 4.14
CA GLU A 45 -14.79 8.17 4.26
C GLU A 45 -14.79 8.82 5.64
N SER A 46 -14.59 8.03 6.71
CA SER A 46 -14.51 8.53 8.08
C SER A 46 -13.25 9.36 8.34
N VAL A 47 -12.11 9.00 7.73
CA VAL A 47 -10.83 9.71 7.92
C VAL A 47 -10.63 10.87 6.93
N THR A 48 -11.21 10.78 5.73
CA THR A 48 -11.10 11.85 4.71
C THR A 48 -12.03 13.03 4.93
N LYS A 49 -13.07 12.91 5.77
CA LYS A 49 -13.90 14.07 6.17
C LYS A 49 -13.11 15.21 6.81
N ASN A 50 -11.91 14.94 7.32
CA ASN A 50 -11.04 15.93 7.97
C ASN A 50 -9.67 16.11 7.30
N SER A 51 -9.41 15.44 6.17
CA SER A 51 -8.08 15.43 5.54
C SER A 51 -8.17 15.96 4.11
N GLN A 52 -7.42 17.03 3.83
CA GLN A 52 -7.14 17.52 2.47
C GLN A 52 -6.15 16.55 1.80
N LEU A 53 -6.57 15.32 1.52
CA LEU A 53 -5.78 14.46 0.66
C LEU A 53 -5.74 15.09 -0.75
N PRO A 54 -4.60 15.02 -1.45
CA PRO A 54 -4.57 15.35 -2.86
C PRO A 54 -5.59 14.44 -3.55
N ASP A 55 -6.59 15.05 -4.18
CA ASP A 55 -7.57 14.36 -5.00
C ASP A 55 -6.81 13.84 -6.24
N ILE A 56 -6.16 12.69 -6.10
CA ILE A 56 -5.62 11.95 -7.23
C ILE A 56 -6.85 11.62 -8.06
N SER A 57 -6.95 12.25 -9.24
CA SER A 57 -8.10 12.07 -10.12
C SER A 57 -8.34 10.59 -10.34
N LYS A 58 -9.62 10.22 -10.53
CA LYS A 58 -9.99 8.82 -10.80
C LYS A 58 -9.19 8.26 -11.98
N GLU A 59 -8.91 9.10 -12.97
CA GLU A 59 -8.07 8.80 -14.12
C GLU A 59 -6.62 8.50 -13.75
N GLU A 60 -5.98 9.30 -12.90
CA GLU A 60 -4.60 9.05 -12.47
C GLU A 60 -4.51 7.79 -11.60
N ASN A 61 -5.48 7.57 -10.71
CA ASN A 61 -5.54 6.35 -9.91
C ASN A 61 -5.74 5.11 -10.80
N HIS A 62 -6.62 5.20 -11.80
CA HIS A 62 -6.81 4.14 -12.77
C HIS A 62 -5.51 3.85 -13.53
N ARG A 63 -4.76 4.89 -13.95
CA ARG A 63 -3.47 4.73 -14.61
C ARG A 63 -2.45 4.01 -13.73
N LEU A 64 -2.35 4.39 -12.45
CA LEU A 64 -1.44 3.75 -11.49
C LEU A 64 -1.80 2.27 -11.25
N ILE A 65 -3.10 1.96 -11.16
CA ILE A 65 -3.57 0.57 -11.06
C ILE A 65 -3.18 -0.24 -12.30
N GLN A 66 -3.36 0.32 -13.50
CA GLN A 66 -2.96 -0.36 -14.75
C GLN A 66 -1.45 -0.60 -14.82
N GLN A 67 -0.64 0.37 -14.39
CA GLN A 67 0.81 0.21 -14.32
C GLN A 67 1.21 -0.90 -13.34
N HIS A 68 0.58 -0.96 -12.16
CA HIS A 68 0.84 -2.02 -11.19
C HIS A 68 0.47 -3.41 -11.74
N ILE A 69 -0.67 -3.53 -12.45
CA ILE A 69 -1.07 -4.78 -13.09
C ILE A 69 -0.03 -5.20 -14.13
N ALA A 70 0.36 -4.30 -15.03
CA ALA A 70 1.35 -4.60 -16.07
C ALA A 70 2.72 -5.01 -15.49
N LEU A 71 3.16 -4.37 -14.40
CA LEU A 71 4.39 -4.76 -13.70
C LEU A 71 4.26 -6.14 -13.05
N SER A 72 3.11 -6.45 -12.46
CA SER A 72 2.85 -7.77 -11.88
C SER A 72 2.82 -8.87 -12.94
N GLU A 73 2.25 -8.60 -14.11
CA GLU A 73 2.22 -9.53 -15.24
C GLU A 73 3.63 -9.75 -15.81
N LEU A 74 4.38 -8.67 -16.05
CA LEU A 74 5.76 -8.73 -16.53
C LEU A 74 6.66 -9.53 -15.58
N THR A 75 6.57 -9.26 -14.27
CA THR A 75 7.36 -9.99 -13.27
C THR A 75 6.98 -11.47 -13.21
N GLN A 76 5.71 -11.82 -13.43
CA GLN A 76 5.25 -13.20 -13.48
C GLN A 76 5.70 -13.93 -14.75
N GLU A 77 5.65 -13.27 -15.91
CA GLU A 77 6.21 -13.78 -17.17
C GLU A 77 7.71 -14.00 -17.04
N TRP A 78 8.44 -13.07 -16.42
CA TRP A 78 9.88 -13.22 -16.17
C TRP A 78 10.19 -14.44 -15.31
N ILE A 79 9.47 -14.66 -14.21
CA ILE A 79 9.64 -15.86 -13.38
C ILE A 79 9.43 -17.15 -14.17
N GLN A 80 8.58 -17.13 -15.21
CA GLN A 80 8.23 -18.31 -16.01
C GLN A 80 9.17 -18.54 -17.20
N GLU A 81 9.63 -17.48 -17.87
CA GLU A 81 10.45 -17.58 -19.09
C GLU A 81 11.95 -17.76 -18.81
N GLY A 82 12.44 -17.37 -17.62
CA GLY A 82 13.77 -17.75 -17.17
C GLY A 82 14.94 -17.06 -17.89
N ASP A 83 14.76 -15.83 -18.38
CA ASP A 83 15.88 -15.01 -18.86
C ASP A 83 16.61 -14.34 -17.68
N GLU A 84 17.60 -15.04 -17.14
CA GLU A 84 18.38 -14.60 -15.96
C GLU A 84 19.13 -13.28 -16.18
N ILE A 85 19.47 -12.92 -17.43
CA ILE A 85 20.25 -11.71 -17.73
C ILE A 85 19.34 -10.49 -17.63
N GLU A 86 18.21 -10.49 -18.33
CA GLU A 86 17.26 -9.36 -18.33
C GLU A 86 16.61 -9.15 -16.94
N GLN A 87 16.40 -10.25 -16.20
CA GLN A 87 15.97 -10.22 -14.80
C GLN A 87 16.98 -9.54 -13.88
N THR A 88 18.27 -9.86 -14.03
CA THR A 88 19.33 -9.28 -13.20
C THR A 88 19.48 -7.79 -13.48
N GLU A 89 19.51 -7.39 -14.75
CA GLU A 89 19.65 -5.99 -15.15
C GLU A 89 18.47 -5.14 -14.67
N THR A 90 17.24 -5.64 -14.80
CA THR A 90 16.07 -4.88 -14.32
C THR A 90 16.01 -4.82 -12.81
N TRP A 91 16.33 -5.91 -12.11
CA TRP A 91 16.38 -5.92 -10.65
C TRP A 91 17.39 -4.90 -10.12
N GLU A 92 18.57 -4.81 -10.73
CA GLU A 92 19.58 -3.82 -10.38
C GLU A 92 19.09 -2.39 -10.61
N TYR A 93 18.43 -2.12 -11.74
CA TYR A 93 17.84 -0.82 -12.04
C TYR A 93 16.75 -0.40 -11.03
N LEU A 94 15.82 -1.30 -10.70
CA LEU A 94 14.74 -1.03 -9.76
C LEU A 94 15.28 -0.80 -8.34
N LYS A 95 16.26 -1.61 -7.91
CA LYS A 95 16.94 -1.44 -6.63
C LYS A 95 17.63 -0.09 -6.55
N GLN A 96 18.34 0.31 -7.61
CA GLN A 96 18.96 1.63 -7.68
C GLN A 96 17.91 2.75 -7.54
N LYS A 97 16.77 2.64 -8.23
CA LYS A 97 15.69 3.66 -8.14
C LYS A 97 15.00 3.72 -6.80
N LEU A 98 14.91 2.60 -6.09
CA LEU A 98 14.40 2.53 -4.71
C LEU A 98 15.39 3.16 -3.72
N ASP A 99 16.68 2.89 -3.87
CA ASP A 99 17.73 3.47 -3.03
C ASP A 99 17.93 4.98 -3.29
N GLU A 100 17.71 5.46 -4.52
CA GLU A 100 17.74 6.88 -4.89
C GLU A 100 16.54 7.69 -4.35
N ASN A 101 15.42 7.04 -4.02
CA ASN A 101 14.20 7.67 -3.49
C ASN A 101 14.12 7.67 -1.95
N ARG A 102 15.19 7.26 -1.26
CA ARG A 102 15.26 7.11 0.19
C ARG A 102 16.14 8.18 0.83
#